data_AF-A0A939BTX0-F1
#
_entry.id   AF-A0A939BTX0-F1
#
_cell.length_a   1.000
_cell.length_b   1.000
_cell.length_c   1.000
_cell.angle_alpha   90.00
_cell.angle_beta   90.00
_cell.angle_gamma   90.00
#
_symmetry.space_group_name_H-M   'P 1'
#
loop_
_entity.id
_entity.type
_entity.pdbx_description
1 polymer ?
#
loop_
_entity_poly.entity_id
_entity_poly.type
_entity_poly.pdbx_seq_one_letter_code
_entity_poly.pdbx_strand_id
1 'polypeptide(L)'
;MENKGLYVKYEVRKKENGELVDGCFVLRPDKDGAALAALRKYAEATSNKQLSEDINNWLDSIIYEKTKDLKAFAIGPDRYEVVVGYDKESAVAWYKQNSGISEDEWAEYEVNDYPMDKPFKVEAGNGIGFEMTTVRQFVAHVKEFPCIAWWSE
;
A
#
# COMPACT_ATOMS: atom_id res chain seq x y z
N MET A 1 8.07 31.52 -17.26
CA MET A 1 7.05 30.82 -16.45
C MET A 1 7.74 30.31 -15.21
N GLU A 2 7.38 30.82 -14.03
CA GLU A 2 7.89 30.27 -12.76
C GLU A 2 7.30 28.87 -12.58
N ASN A 3 8.15 27.85 -12.61
CA ASN A 3 7.79 26.48 -12.30
C ASN A 3 7.52 26.34 -10.80
N LYS A 4 6.35 26.82 -10.35
CA LYS A 4 5.87 26.77 -8.96
C LYS A 4 5.58 25.34 -8.45
N GLY A 5 5.85 24.30 -9.24
CA GLY A 5 5.55 22.89 -8.91
C GLY A 5 6.70 22.13 -8.22
N LEU A 6 7.94 22.63 -8.30
CA LEU A 6 9.12 22.00 -7.70
C LEU A 6 9.73 22.94 -6.66
N TYR A 7 9.03 23.17 -5.56
CA TYR A 7 9.68 23.79 -4.41
C TYR A 7 10.84 22.88 -3.99
N VAL A 8 12.04 23.46 -3.86
CA VAL A 8 13.22 22.80 -3.30
C VAL A 8 12.92 22.48 -1.84
N LYS A 9 12.24 21.36 -1.58
CA LYS A 9 11.95 20.88 -0.22
C LYS A 9 13.19 20.31 0.46
N TYR A 10 14.18 19.92 -0.32
CA TYR A 10 15.43 19.33 0.13
C TYR A 10 16.61 19.98 -0.60
N GLU A 11 17.61 20.43 0.16
CA GLU A 11 18.93 20.70 -0.40
C GLU A 11 19.71 19.40 -0.45
N VAL A 12 20.12 18.99 -1.66
CA VAL A 12 20.97 17.82 -1.85
C VAL A 12 22.39 18.32 -2.06
N ARG A 13 23.33 17.76 -1.30
CA ARG A 13 24.75 18.09 -1.39
C ARG A 13 25.57 16.84 -1.59
N LYS A 14 26.57 16.90 -2.47
CA LYS A 14 27.55 15.83 -2.60
C LYS A 14 28.30 15.68 -1.27
N LYS A 15 28.40 14.45 -0.78
CA LYS A 15 29.04 14.15 0.52
C LYS A 15 30.53 14.55 0.54
N GLU A 16 31.21 14.44 -0.58
CA GLU A 16 32.67 14.63 -0.67
C GLU A 16 33.10 16.10 -0.61
N ASN A 17 32.35 17.01 -1.25
CA ASN A 17 32.77 18.41 -1.44
C ASN A 17 31.70 19.44 -1.02
N GLY A 18 30.52 19.01 -0.56
CA GLY A 18 29.43 19.90 -0.11
C GLY A 18 28.72 20.68 -1.23
N GLU A 19 29.07 20.42 -2.48
CA GLU A 19 28.51 21.05 -3.67
C GLU A 19 27.02 20.73 -3.79
N LEU A 20 26.22 21.75 -4.10
CA LEU A 20 24.78 21.60 -4.33
C LEU A 20 24.53 20.77 -5.59
N VAL A 21 23.60 19.83 -5.48
CA VAL A 21 23.11 19.03 -6.59
C VAL A 21 21.71 19.53 -6.94
N ASP A 22 21.56 20.06 -8.14
CA ASP A 22 20.26 20.44 -8.71
C ASP A 22 19.69 19.31 -9.60
N GLY A 23 18.46 19.49 -10.08
CA GLY A 23 17.82 18.55 -11.02
C GLY A 23 17.58 17.14 -10.49
N CYS A 24 17.63 16.92 -9.17
CA CYS A 24 17.41 15.61 -8.56
C CYS A 24 16.08 15.53 -7.79
N PHE A 25 15.57 14.31 -7.66
CA PHE A 25 14.39 14.00 -6.83
C PHE A 25 14.82 13.24 -5.59
N VAL A 26 14.31 13.67 -4.42
CA VAL A 26 14.49 12.95 -3.16
C VAL A 26 13.26 12.08 -2.94
N LEU A 27 13.43 10.77 -3.06
CA LEU A 27 12.37 9.78 -2.85
C LEU A 27 12.29 9.36 -1.38
N ARG A 28 11.08 9.36 -0.82
CA ARG A 28 10.78 8.99 0.57
C ARG A 28 9.74 7.86 0.60
N PRO A 29 10.10 6.61 0.23
CA PRO A 29 9.14 5.49 0.20
C PRO A 29 8.51 5.19 1.58
N ASP A 30 9.15 5.64 2.66
CA ASP A 30 8.62 5.59 4.03
C ASP A 30 7.45 6.56 4.26
N LYS A 31 7.26 7.59 3.43
CA LYS A 31 6.24 8.63 3.65
C LYS A 31 5.38 8.94 2.42
N ASP A 32 5.81 8.51 1.25
CA ASP A 32 5.20 8.85 -0.02
C ASP A 32 4.98 7.59 -0.86
N GLY A 33 3.71 7.27 -1.11
CA GLY A 33 3.32 6.14 -1.96
C GLY A 33 3.78 6.31 -3.41
N ALA A 34 3.88 7.54 -3.92
CA ALA A 34 4.39 7.77 -5.27
C ALA A 34 5.89 7.47 -5.36
N ALA A 35 6.66 7.81 -4.32
CA ALA A 35 8.07 7.45 -4.25
C ALA A 35 8.29 5.92 -4.22
N LEU A 36 7.42 5.19 -3.51
CA LEU A 36 7.42 3.73 -3.47
C LEU A 36 7.11 3.13 -4.86
N ALA A 37 6.06 3.62 -5.53
CA ALA A 37 5.70 3.18 -6.88
C ALA A 37 6.81 3.48 -7.90
N ALA A 38 7.43 4.67 -7.82
CA ALA A 38 8.54 5.05 -8.69
C ALA A 38 9.75 4.12 -8.52
N LEU A 39 10.11 3.77 -7.28
CA LEU A 39 11.19 2.84 -7.00
C LEU A 39 10.88 1.41 -7.48
N ARG A 40 9.65 0.93 -7.32
CA ARG A 40 9.23 -0.37 -7.91
C ARG A 40 9.38 -0.37 -9.43
N LYS A 41 8.89 0.68 -10.11
CA LYS A 41 9.03 0.79 -11.58
C LYS A 41 10.48 0.89 -12.02
N TYR A 42 11.33 1.55 -11.24
CA TYR A 42 12.78 1.57 -11.51
C TYR A 42 13.39 0.16 -11.37
N ALA A 43 13.04 -0.58 -10.32
CA ALA A 43 13.50 -1.95 -10.12
C ALA A 43 13.03 -2.89 -11.24
N GLU A 44 11.83 -2.69 -11.79
CA GLU A 44 11.33 -3.43 -12.95
C GLU A 44 12.07 -3.09 -14.25
N ALA A 45 12.43 -1.82 -14.44
CA ALA A 45 13.02 -1.31 -15.68
C ALA A 45 14.55 -1.49 -15.77
N THR A 46 15.24 -1.59 -14.64
CA THR A 46 16.70 -1.70 -14.61
C THR A 46 17.17 -3.07 -15.12
N SER A 47 18.26 -3.08 -15.90
CA SER A 47 18.92 -4.31 -16.32
C SER A 47 19.84 -4.90 -15.23
N ASN A 48 20.15 -4.13 -14.19
CA ASN A 48 20.96 -4.60 -13.07
C ASN A 48 20.09 -5.39 -12.08
N LYS A 49 20.17 -6.72 -12.15
CA LYS A 49 19.38 -7.63 -11.32
C LYS A 49 19.62 -7.45 -9.82
N GLN A 50 20.88 -7.28 -9.40
CA GLN A 50 21.20 -7.07 -7.98
C GLN A 50 20.54 -5.79 -7.47
N LEU A 51 20.63 -4.70 -8.23
CA LEU A 51 19.99 -3.44 -7.86
C LEU A 51 18.45 -3.57 -7.81
N SER A 52 17.86 -4.32 -8.73
CA SER A 52 16.42 -4.61 -8.72
C SER A 52 16.01 -5.35 -7.44
N GLU A 53 16.75 -6.40 -7.08
CA GLU A 53 16.51 -7.19 -5.86
C GLU A 53 16.70 -6.34 -4.60
N ASP A 54 17.79 -5.56 -4.53
CA ASP A 54 18.09 -4.69 -3.39
C ASP A 54 16.98 -3.65 -3.17
N ILE A 55 16.49 -3.03 -4.25
CA ILE A 55 15.39 -2.07 -4.16
C ILE A 55 14.11 -2.75 -3.66
N ASN A 56 13.74 -3.90 -4.24
CA ASN A 56 12.53 -4.61 -3.84
C ASN A 56 12.58 -5.06 -2.38
N ASN A 57 13.70 -5.67 -1.95
CA ASN A 57 13.91 -6.08 -0.56
C ASN A 57 13.81 -4.88 0.40
N TRP A 58 14.42 -3.76 0.04
CA TRP A 58 14.34 -2.55 0.84
C TRP A 58 12.91 -2.00 0.95
N LEU A 59 12.19 -1.91 -0.17
CA LEU A 59 10.80 -1.46 -0.18
C LEU A 59 9.89 -2.38 0.65
N ASP A 60 10.04 -3.70 0.50
CA ASP A 60 9.27 -4.68 1.24
C ASP A 60 9.55 -4.59 2.74
N SER A 61 10.80 -4.31 3.14
CA SER A 61 11.13 -4.06 4.55
C SER A 61 10.41 -2.83 5.13
N ILE A 62 10.33 -1.74 4.36
CA ILE A 62 9.62 -0.51 4.77
C ILE A 62 8.11 -0.79 4.89
N ILE A 63 7.55 -1.49 3.90
CA ILE A 63 6.13 -1.85 3.88
C ILE A 63 5.80 -2.76 5.06
N TYR A 64 6.63 -3.78 5.31
CA TYR A 64 6.47 -4.70 6.42
C TYR A 64 6.46 -3.94 7.75
N GLU A 65 7.45 -3.10 8.02
CA GLU A 65 7.51 -2.35 9.28
C GLU A 65 6.28 -1.45 9.51
N LYS A 66 5.73 -0.85 8.45
CA LYS A 66 4.50 -0.03 8.55
C LYS A 66 3.25 -0.84 8.83
N THR A 67 3.22 -2.10 8.41
CA THR A 67 2.01 -2.92 8.33
C THR A 67 2.09 -4.18 9.20
N LYS A 68 3.16 -4.36 9.97
CA LYS A 68 3.41 -5.58 10.76
C LYS A 68 2.33 -5.86 11.80
N ASP A 69 1.72 -4.81 12.34
CA ASP A 69 0.68 -4.91 13.36
C ASP A 69 -0.74 -4.96 12.75
N LEU A 70 -0.85 -4.84 11.43
CA LEU A 70 -2.13 -4.92 10.72
C LEU A 70 -2.51 -6.37 10.43
N LYS A 71 -3.80 -6.64 10.48
CA LYS A 71 -4.46 -7.90 10.14
C LYS A 71 -5.54 -7.62 9.10
N ALA A 72 -5.86 -8.63 8.29
CA ALA A 72 -6.95 -8.57 7.34
C ALA A 72 -8.01 -9.62 7.66
N PHE A 73 -9.26 -9.28 7.41
CA PHE A 73 -10.42 -10.11 7.67
C PHE A 73 -11.32 -10.11 6.45
N ALA A 74 -11.68 -11.29 5.94
CA ALA A 74 -12.73 -11.45 4.95
C ALA A 74 -14.08 -11.42 5.67
N ILE A 75 -14.91 -10.44 5.35
CA ILE A 75 -16.21 -10.19 5.96
C ILE A 75 -17.31 -10.29 4.90
N GLY A 76 -18.20 -11.27 5.02
CA GLY A 76 -19.31 -11.45 4.09
C GLY A 76 -19.93 -12.86 4.14
N PRO A 77 -21.12 -13.05 3.54
CA PRO A 77 -21.80 -14.34 3.47
C PRO A 77 -21.19 -15.24 2.38
N ASP A 78 -21.37 -14.88 1.10
CA ASP A 78 -20.81 -15.58 -0.07
C ASP A 78 -19.70 -14.78 -0.75
N ARG A 79 -19.97 -13.49 -1.00
CA ARG A 79 -18.98 -12.49 -1.38
C ARG A 79 -18.51 -11.79 -0.12
N TYR A 80 -17.22 -11.52 -0.06
CA TYR A 80 -16.62 -10.87 1.10
C TYR A 80 -15.85 -9.61 0.72
N GLU A 81 -15.86 -8.68 1.66
CA GLU A 81 -14.96 -7.53 1.66
C GLU A 81 -13.78 -7.85 2.57
N VAL A 82 -12.57 -7.52 2.12
CA VAL A 82 -11.36 -7.66 2.93
C VAL A 82 -11.11 -6.37 3.69
N VAL A 83 -11.38 -6.41 4.98
CA VAL A 83 -11.21 -5.29 5.91
C VAL A 83 -9.88 -5.42 6.63
N VAL A 84 -9.10 -4.34 6.67
CA VAL A 84 -7.80 -4.29 7.34
C VAL A 84 -7.91 -3.45 8.61
N GLY A 85 -7.37 -3.95 9.71
CA GLY A 85 -7.35 -3.28 11.01
C GLY A 85 -6.31 -3.87 11.96
N TYR A 86 -6.21 -3.35 13.19
CA TYR A 86 -5.25 -3.81 14.19
C TYR A 86 -5.69 -5.10 14.91
N ASP A 87 -7.00 -5.26 15.08
CA ASP A 87 -7.63 -6.41 15.73
C ASP A 87 -9.00 -6.70 15.12
N LYS A 88 -9.51 -7.91 15.39
CA LYS A 88 -10.75 -8.41 14.81
C LYS A 88 -11.97 -7.64 15.33
N GLU A 89 -12.03 -7.38 16.64
CA GLU A 89 -13.19 -6.72 17.24
C GLU A 89 -13.38 -5.31 16.68
N SER A 90 -12.32 -4.50 16.65
CA SER A 90 -12.33 -3.12 16.15
C SER A 90 -12.64 -3.07 14.66
N ALA A 91 -12.07 -3.98 13.85
CA ALA A 91 -12.33 -4.03 12.41
C ALA A 91 -13.79 -4.38 12.11
N VAL A 92 -14.35 -5.39 12.79
CA VAL A 92 -15.76 -5.80 12.61
C VAL A 92 -16.72 -4.72 13.10
N ALA A 93 -16.46 -4.12 14.26
CA ALA A 93 -17.30 -3.04 14.79
C ALA A 93 -17.34 -1.84 13.85
N TRP A 94 -16.17 -1.42 13.34
CA TRP A 94 -16.08 -0.37 12.33
C TRP A 94 -16.84 -0.73 11.07
N TYR A 95 -16.69 -1.97 10.57
CA TYR A 95 -17.35 -2.43 9.36
C TYR A 95 -18.88 -2.35 9.49
N LYS A 96 -19.46 -2.91 10.56
CA LYS A 96 -20.90 -2.85 10.84
C LYS A 96 -21.44 -1.43 10.85
N GLN A 97 -20.71 -0.50 11.45
CA GLN A 97 -21.13 0.89 11.56
C GLN A 97 -21.14 1.61 10.20
N ASN A 98 -20.29 1.20 9.26
CA ASN A 98 -20.09 1.88 7.97
C ASN A 98 -20.77 1.19 6.78
N SER A 99 -21.17 -0.08 6.91
CA SER A 99 -21.78 -0.85 5.83
C SER A 99 -23.29 -0.63 5.69
N GLY A 100 -23.96 -0.19 6.75
CA GLY A 100 -25.43 -0.02 6.77
C GLY A 100 -26.21 -1.33 6.75
N ILE A 101 -25.56 -2.46 7.00
CA ILE A 101 -26.17 -3.81 7.05
C ILE A 101 -27.05 -3.91 8.29
N SER A 102 -28.26 -4.47 8.14
CA SER A 102 -29.16 -4.72 9.27
C SER A 102 -28.67 -5.88 10.15
N GLU A 103 -29.09 -5.93 11.41
CA GLU A 103 -28.71 -7.04 12.31
C GLU A 103 -29.23 -8.40 11.80
N ASP A 104 -30.37 -8.43 11.12
CA ASP A 104 -30.94 -9.65 10.53
C ASP A 104 -30.06 -10.15 9.37
N GLU A 105 -29.62 -9.26 8.48
CA GLU A 105 -28.68 -9.60 7.39
C GLU A 105 -27.31 -10.00 7.94
N TRP A 106 -26.84 -9.34 9.01
CA TRP A 106 -25.56 -9.66 9.63
C TRP A 106 -25.49 -11.10 10.15
N ALA A 107 -26.62 -11.71 10.50
CA ALA A 107 -26.67 -13.10 10.95
C ALA A 107 -26.14 -14.10 9.91
N GLU A 108 -26.15 -13.73 8.63
CA GLU A 108 -25.63 -14.54 7.52
C GLU A 108 -24.15 -14.28 7.23
N TYR A 109 -23.54 -13.26 7.85
CA TYR A 109 -22.16 -12.87 7.57
C TYR A 109 -21.15 -13.73 8.35
N GLU A 110 -20.10 -14.15 7.66
CA GLU A 110 -18.93 -14.75 8.27
C GLU A 110 -17.77 -13.74 8.37
N VAL A 111 -16.93 -13.93 9.39
CA VAL A 111 -15.69 -13.15 9.57
C VAL A 111 -14.51 -14.10 9.73
N ASN A 112 -13.72 -14.21 8.67
CA ASN A 112 -12.59 -15.13 8.57
C ASN A 112 -11.26 -14.36 8.46
N ASP A 113 -10.19 -14.89 9.06
CA ASP A 113 -8.86 -14.29 8.89
C ASP A 113 -8.43 -14.36 7.42
N TYR A 114 -7.88 -13.27 6.91
CA TYR A 114 -7.36 -13.17 5.56
C TYR A 114 -5.83 -12.99 5.59
N PRO A 115 -5.04 -13.83 4.89
CA PRO A 115 -3.59 -13.68 4.90
C PRO A 115 -3.14 -12.39 4.20
N MET A 116 -2.46 -11.50 4.93
CA MET A 116 -1.98 -10.20 4.42
C MET A 116 -1.08 -10.32 3.18
N ASP A 117 -0.36 -11.43 3.07
CA ASP A 117 0.64 -11.69 2.03
C ASP A 117 0.12 -12.61 0.92
N LYS A 118 -1.18 -12.97 0.92
CA LYS A 118 -1.81 -13.71 -0.17
C LYS A 118 -1.89 -12.82 -1.42
N PRO A 119 -1.36 -13.26 -2.58
CA PRO A 119 -1.47 -12.49 -3.81
C PRO A 119 -2.91 -12.44 -4.33
N PHE A 120 -3.33 -11.28 -4.81
CA PHE A 120 -4.58 -11.07 -5.54
C PHE A 120 -4.38 -10.12 -6.72
N LYS A 121 -5.34 -10.15 -7.66
CA LYS A 121 -5.31 -9.32 -8.87
C LYS A 121 -5.99 -7.99 -8.59
N VAL A 122 -5.34 -6.92 -8.98
CA VAL A 122 -5.93 -5.58 -9.03
C VAL A 122 -5.89 -5.06 -10.46
N GLU A 123 -6.87 -4.24 -10.82
CA GLU A 123 -6.83 -3.54 -12.10
C GLU A 123 -5.60 -2.63 -12.14
N ALA A 124 -4.85 -2.69 -13.25
CA ALA A 124 -3.68 -1.86 -13.41
C ALA A 124 -4.10 -0.38 -13.43
N GLY A 125 -3.30 0.51 -12.82
CA GLY A 125 -3.62 1.94 -12.74
C GLY A 125 -3.74 2.68 -14.08
N ASN A 126 -3.36 2.04 -15.19
CA ASN A 126 -3.55 2.52 -16.56
C ASN A 126 -4.87 2.05 -17.21
N GLY A 127 -5.71 1.29 -16.49
CA GLY A 127 -6.96 0.71 -16.99
C GLY A 127 -6.77 -0.42 -18.01
N ILE A 128 -5.56 -0.96 -18.14
CA ILE A 128 -5.24 -2.01 -19.11
C ILE A 128 -4.56 -3.18 -18.41
N GLY A 129 -5.33 -4.24 -18.21
CA GLY A 129 -4.85 -5.49 -17.63
C GLY A 129 -4.90 -5.51 -16.11
N PHE A 130 -4.19 -6.48 -15.53
CA PHE A 130 -4.16 -6.72 -14.08
C PHE A 130 -2.72 -6.76 -13.58
N GLU A 131 -2.50 -6.20 -12.40
CA GLU A 131 -1.26 -6.35 -11.64
C GLU A 131 -1.51 -7.28 -10.44
N MET A 132 -0.50 -8.07 -10.08
CA MET A 132 -0.56 -8.89 -8.87
C MET A 132 -0.02 -8.08 -7.69
N THR A 133 -0.74 -8.09 -6.57
CA THR A 133 -0.30 -7.46 -5.32
C THR A 133 -0.73 -8.27 -4.11
N THR A 134 -0.34 -7.86 -2.91
CA THR A 134 -0.82 -8.42 -1.64
C THR A 134 -1.57 -7.35 -0.86
N VAL A 135 -2.37 -7.74 0.15
CA VAL A 135 -3.13 -6.77 0.96
C VAL A 135 -2.15 -5.83 1.65
N ARG A 136 -1.03 -6.38 2.12
CA ARG A 136 0.06 -5.62 2.73
C ARG A 136 0.60 -4.52 1.82
N GLN A 137 0.89 -4.84 0.56
CA GLN A 137 1.39 -3.87 -0.41
C GLN A 137 0.31 -2.85 -0.79
N PHE A 138 -0.93 -3.33 -0.96
CA PHE A 138 -2.06 -2.51 -1.37
C PHE A 138 -2.37 -1.41 -0.34
N VAL A 139 -2.37 -1.72 0.95
CA VAL A 139 -2.69 -0.74 2.01
C VAL A 139 -1.47 0.07 2.50
N ALA A 140 -0.28 -0.12 1.93
CA ALA A 140 0.96 0.48 2.43
C ALA A 140 0.98 2.03 2.43
N HIS A 141 0.07 2.65 1.68
CA HIS A 141 -0.08 4.11 1.57
C HIS A 141 -1.32 4.64 2.30
N VAL A 142 -2.16 3.75 2.86
CA VAL A 142 -3.34 4.11 3.64
C VAL A 142 -2.89 4.66 4.99
N LYS A 143 -3.52 5.77 5.41
CA LYS A 143 -3.15 6.50 6.64
C LYS A 143 -4.05 6.19 7.83
N GLU A 144 -5.25 5.68 7.56
CA GLU A 144 -6.31 5.49 8.55
C GLU A 144 -6.85 4.08 8.44
N PHE A 145 -7.01 3.43 9.60
CA PHE A 145 -7.55 2.08 9.73
C PHE A 145 -8.63 2.10 10.84
N PRO A 146 -9.65 1.23 10.76
CA PRO A 146 -9.83 0.19 9.75
C PRO A 146 -10.20 0.72 8.35
N CYS A 147 -9.93 -0.07 7.31
CA CYS A 147 -10.31 0.27 5.93
C CYS A 147 -10.73 -0.98 5.15
N ILE A 148 -11.57 -0.80 4.12
CA ILE A 148 -11.85 -1.85 3.12
C ILE A 148 -10.71 -1.80 2.08
N ALA A 149 -9.97 -2.90 1.95
CA ALA A 149 -8.89 -3.02 0.97
C ALA A 149 -9.41 -3.41 -0.42
N TRP A 150 -10.24 -4.45 -0.51
CA TRP A 150 -10.85 -4.91 -1.76
C TRP A 150 -12.04 -5.83 -1.44
N TRP A 151 -12.80 -6.23 -2.47
CA TRP A 151 -13.91 -7.16 -2.34
C TRP A 151 -13.83 -8.27 -3.39
N SER A 152 -14.41 -9.43 -3.07
CA SER A 152 -14.56 -10.51 -4.04
C SER A 152 -15.78 -10.25 -4.93
N GLU A 153 -15.58 -10.37 -6.25
CA GLU A 153 -16.68 -10.45 -7.23
C GLU A 153 -17.44 -11.78 -7.18
#